data_AF-A0A1G7D4E9-F1
#
_entry.id   AF-A0A1G7D4E9-F1
#
_cell.length_a   1.000
_cell.length_b   1.000
_cell.length_c   1.000
_cell.angle_alpha   90.00
_cell.angle_beta   90.00
_cell.angle_gamma   90.00
#
_symmetry.space_group_name_H-M   'P 1'
#
loop_
_entity.id
_entity.type
_entity.pdbx_description
1 polymer ?
#
loop_
_entity_poly.entity_id
_entity_poly.type
_entity_poly.pdbx_seq_one_letter_code
_entity_poly.pdbx_strand_id
1 'polypeptide(L)'
;MANFGWTRGNKPAQAEDAASDLRGLSDPAAFLAALDKVVPRYLDLADNGVLVYPACKRKSGDLLGDISAIWEHTRLEAMRYVPMVPRQDISLLVDPARQAEMIDAFLRQRAHDKTVVDFTGTAIEDYGIAIYAGLNWLNHCGALVGADPQKFSGTLRSFRRVMVVAQQWWAIDGAAERCRQLLEARERPPLVFFLMWAECTNLAREIAIAAAGPNATEDTISRMRAAEDPDELT
;
A
#
# COMPACT_ATOMS: atom_id res chain seq x y z
N MET A 1 -35.26 -22.48 25.51
CA MET A 1 -35.14 -21.95 24.14
C MET A 1 -34.16 -20.78 24.19
N ALA A 2 -32.94 -20.98 23.71
CA ALA A 2 -31.92 -19.94 23.68
C ALA A 2 -32.16 -19.09 22.43
N ASN A 3 -32.56 -17.83 22.62
CA ASN A 3 -32.62 -16.85 21.54
C ASN A 3 -31.18 -16.44 21.21
N PHE A 4 -30.66 -16.93 20.08
CA PHE A 4 -29.46 -16.41 19.45
C PHE A 4 -29.74 -14.97 19.02
N GLY A 5 -29.12 -14.01 19.74
CA GLY A 5 -29.17 -12.59 19.43
C GLY A 5 -28.45 -12.28 18.14
N TRP A 6 -29.12 -12.45 17.01
CA TRP A 6 -28.78 -11.78 15.76
C TRP A 6 -29.19 -10.31 15.88
N THR A 7 -28.49 -9.55 16.71
CA THR A 7 -28.49 -8.10 16.55
C THR A 7 -27.81 -7.83 15.22
N ARG A 8 -28.60 -7.40 14.21
CA ARG A 8 -28.09 -6.66 13.05
C ARG A 8 -27.11 -5.64 13.59
N GLY A 9 -25.81 -5.90 13.44
CA GLY A 9 -24.78 -4.92 13.72
C GLY A 9 -25.14 -3.69 12.92
N ASN A 10 -25.22 -2.54 13.60
CA ASN A 10 -25.32 -1.25 12.94
C ASN A 10 -24.31 -1.23 11.81
N LYS A 11 -24.72 -0.84 10.60
CA LYS A 11 -23.76 -0.47 9.56
C LYS A 11 -22.82 0.56 10.20
N PRO A 12 -21.51 0.30 10.30
CA PRO A 12 -20.61 1.33 10.75
C PRO A 12 -20.77 2.53 9.81
N ALA A 13 -20.79 3.72 10.41
CA ALA A 13 -20.92 4.94 9.65
C ALA A 13 -19.70 5.11 8.71
N GLN A 14 -19.85 5.90 7.65
CA GLN A 14 -18.70 6.38 6.84
C GLN A 14 -17.58 7.02 7.69
N ALA A 15 -17.86 7.40 8.94
CA ALA A 15 -16.91 7.95 9.91
C ALA A 15 -15.93 6.91 10.52
N GLU A 16 -16.08 5.61 10.23
CA GLU A 16 -15.15 4.54 10.65
C GLU A 16 -14.33 4.02 9.45
N ASP A 17 -13.96 4.91 8.53
CA ASP A 17 -12.95 4.59 7.52
C ASP A 17 -11.62 4.29 8.21
N ALA A 18 -11.23 3.00 8.22
CA ALA A 18 -10.02 2.59 8.89
C ALA A 18 -8.78 3.29 8.32
N ALA A 19 -8.77 3.67 7.05
CA ALA A 19 -7.62 4.28 6.41
C ALA A 19 -7.42 5.76 6.77
N SER A 20 -8.43 6.43 7.36
CA SER A 20 -8.34 7.86 7.71
C SER A 20 -7.17 8.20 8.63
N ASP A 21 -6.73 7.25 9.46
CA ASP A 21 -5.62 7.43 10.40
C ASP A 21 -4.25 7.50 9.71
N LEU A 22 -4.18 7.21 8.39
CA LEU A 22 -2.98 7.33 7.58
C LEU A 22 -2.85 8.72 6.93
N ARG A 23 -3.93 9.51 6.93
CA ARG A 23 -4.01 10.79 6.22
C ARG A 23 -3.16 11.86 6.88
N GLY A 24 -2.48 12.66 6.05
CA GLY A 24 -1.63 13.76 6.53
C GLY A 24 -0.36 13.35 7.30
N LEU A 25 -0.08 12.04 7.42
CA LEU A 25 1.21 11.58 7.95
C LEU A 25 2.33 11.92 6.95
N SER A 26 3.48 12.29 7.49
CA SER A 26 4.70 12.58 6.72
C SER A 26 5.93 11.90 7.32
N ASP A 27 5.88 11.51 8.59
CA ASP A 27 6.94 10.73 9.24
C ASP A 27 6.78 9.23 8.92
N PRO A 28 7.81 8.57 8.35
CA PRO A 28 7.71 7.18 7.91
C PRO A 28 7.55 6.20 9.08
N ALA A 29 8.08 6.50 10.28
CA ALA A 29 7.89 5.66 11.46
C ALA A 29 6.45 5.76 11.99
N ALA A 30 5.87 6.95 11.98
CA ALA A 30 4.45 7.17 12.32
C ALA A 30 3.52 6.44 11.34
N PHE A 31 3.84 6.43 10.04
CA PHE A 31 3.11 5.65 9.05
C PHE A 31 3.11 4.15 9.38
N LEU A 32 4.28 3.57 9.65
CA LEU A 32 4.39 2.15 9.98
C LEU A 32 3.62 1.81 11.26
N ALA A 33 3.73 2.64 12.30
CA ALA A 33 3.00 2.47 13.55
C ALA A 33 1.47 2.62 13.38
N ALA A 34 1.03 3.46 12.44
CA ALA A 34 -0.38 3.57 12.07
C ALA A 34 -0.86 2.34 11.29
N LEU A 35 -0.06 1.81 10.37
CA LEU A 35 -0.38 0.58 9.63
C LEU A 35 -0.61 -0.61 10.55
N ASP A 36 0.19 -0.78 11.62
CA ASP A 36 0.00 -1.84 12.62
C ASP A 36 -1.39 -1.81 13.29
N LYS A 37 -2.04 -0.65 13.34
CA LYS A 37 -3.38 -0.47 13.93
C LYS A 37 -4.48 -0.52 12.88
N VAL A 38 -4.25 0.13 11.75
CA VAL A 38 -5.23 0.30 10.68
C VAL A 38 -5.49 -1.01 9.94
N VAL A 39 -4.43 -1.78 9.67
CA VAL A 39 -4.54 -3.03 8.91
C VAL A 39 -5.43 -4.05 9.62
N PRO A 40 -5.23 -4.39 10.92
CA PRO A 40 -6.13 -5.31 11.62
C PRO A 40 -7.58 -4.84 11.63
N ARG A 41 -7.82 -3.55 11.94
CA ARG A 41 -9.17 -2.98 11.95
C ARG A 41 -9.85 -3.10 10.59
N TYR A 42 -9.13 -2.81 9.50
CA TYR A 42 -9.64 -2.95 8.14
C TYR A 42 -9.99 -4.41 7.82
N LEU A 43 -9.10 -5.35 8.15
CA LEU A 43 -9.31 -6.77 7.91
C LEU A 43 -10.49 -7.31 8.74
N ASP A 44 -10.64 -6.87 9.99
CA ASP A 44 -11.80 -7.24 10.82
C ASP A 44 -13.12 -6.78 10.19
N LEU A 45 -13.17 -5.58 9.61
CA LEU A 45 -14.37 -5.09 8.90
C LEU A 45 -14.64 -5.93 7.63
N ALA A 46 -13.60 -6.32 6.91
CA ALA A 46 -13.73 -7.20 5.73
C ALA A 46 -14.21 -8.61 6.13
N ASP A 47 -13.60 -9.23 7.14
CA ASP A 47 -13.88 -10.59 7.58
C ASP A 47 -15.28 -10.73 8.19
N ASN A 48 -15.78 -9.67 8.85
CA ASN A 48 -17.16 -9.60 9.33
C ASN A 48 -18.19 -9.27 8.24
N GLY A 49 -17.77 -9.16 6.97
CA GLY A 49 -18.63 -8.88 5.83
C GLY A 49 -19.20 -7.46 5.81
N VAL A 50 -18.63 -6.54 6.59
CA VAL A 50 -19.02 -5.12 6.60
C VAL A 50 -18.52 -4.43 5.33
N LEU A 51 -17.27 -4.70 4.94
CA LEU A 51 -16.67 -4.18 3.71
C LEU A 51 -16.57 -5.30 2.67
N VAL A 52 -16.88 -4.98 1.42
CA VAL A 52 -16.56 -5.87 0.30
C VAL A 52 -15.04 -5.93 0.14
N TYR A 53 -14.52 -7.15 0.05
CA TYR A 53 -13.11 -7.47 -0.12
C TYR A 53 -12.89 -8.33 -1.38
N PRO A 54 -11.85 -8.08 -2.20
CA PRO A 54 -10.95 -6.92 -2.15
C PRO A 54 -11.65 -5.60 -2.43
N ALA A 55 -11.07 -4.49 -1.98
CA ALA A 55 -11.60 -3.14 -2.17
C ALA A 55 -11.90 -2.81 -3.64
N CYS A 56 -11.06 -3.29 -4.56
CA CYS A 56 -11.22 -3.09 -6.01
C CYS A 56 -12.53 -3.69 -6.58
N LYS A 57 -13.21 -4.59 -5.85
CA LYS A 57 -14.49 -5.16 -6.27
C LYS A 57 -15.72 -4.37 -5.78
N ARG A 58 -15.52 -3.34 -4.97
CA ARG A 58 -16.63 -2.49 -4.48
C ARG A 58 -17.30 -1.76 -5.64
N LYS A 59 -18.61 -1.61 -5.51
CA LYS A 59 -19.47 -0.83 -6.40
C LYS A 59 -19.89 0.46 -5.69
N SER A 60 -20.37 1.43 -6.46
CA SER A 60 -20.81 2.73 -5.93
C SER A 60 -21.93 2.67 -4.88
N GLY A 61 -22.68 1.56 -4.81
CA GLY A 61 -23.70 1.34 -3.78
C GLY A 61 -23.19 0.64 -2.51
N ASP A 62 -21.96 0.13 -2.54
CA ASP A 62 -21.34 -0.51 -1.38
C ASP A 62 -20.80 0.55 -0.40
N LEU A 63 -20.66 0.18 0.87
CA LEU A 63 -20.01 1.03 1.86
C LEU A 63 -18.55 1.29 1.44
N LEU A 64 -18.14 2.57 1.41
CA LEU A 64 -16.80 2.99 0.96
C LEU A 64 -16.46 2.46 -0.44
N GLY A 65 -17.46 2.48 -1.33
CA GLY A 65 -17.36 2.13 -2.74
C GLY A 65 -17.18 3.32 -3.69
N ASP A 66 -16.90 4.52 -3.16
CA ASP A 66 -16.43 5.64 -3.96
C ASP A 66 -14.98 5.43 -4.42
N ILE A 67 -14.60 6.13 -5.48
CA ILE A 67 -13.33 5.90 -6.17
C ILE A 67 -12.11 6.24 -5.30
N SER A 68 -12.23 7.20 -4.38
CA SER A 68 -11.15 7.58 -3.47
C SER A 68 -10.93 6.49 -2.42
N ALA A 69 -12.02 6.01 -1.80
CA ALA A 69 -11.95 4.91 -0.84
C ALA A 69 -11.47 3.59 -1.48
N ILE A 70 -11.85 3.31 -2.74
CA ILE A 70 -11.32 2.14 -3.47
C ILE A 70 -9.81 2.29 -3.67
N TRP A 71 -9.32 3.47 -4.07
CA TRP A 71 -7.90 3.74 -4.23
C TRP A 71 -7.15 3.52 -2.91
N GLU A 72 -7.60 4.17 -1.84
CA GLU A 72 -6.95 4.11 -0.54
C GLU A 72 -6.96 2.70 0.06
N HIS A 73 -8.09 1.99 0.01
CA HIS A 73 -8.21 0.65 0.59
C HIS A 73 -7.46 -0.39 -0.25
N THR A 74 -7.40 -0.25 -1.57
CA THR A 74 -6.59 -1.15 -2.41
C THR A 74 -5.09 -0.99 -2.09
N ARG A 75 -4.62 0.24 -1.84
CA ARG A 75 -3.26 0.49 -1.32
C ARG A 75 -3.06 -0.14 0.05
N LEU A 76 -3.98 0.08 0.99
CA LEU A 76 -3.89 -0.47 2.35
C LEU A 76 -3.80 -2.00 2.33
N GLU A 77 -4.61 -2.64 1.49
CA GLU A 77 -4.55 -4.08 1.29
C GLU A 77 -3.19 -4.57 0.80
N ALA A 78 -2.51 -3.83 -0.08
CA ALA A 78 -1.16 -4.18 -0.51
C ALA A 78 -0.13 -3.97 0.62
N MET A 79 -0.28 -2.89 1.40
CA MET A 79 0.59 -2.57 2.53
C MET A 79 0.44 -3.54 3.71
N ARG A 80 -0.65 -4.32 3.79
CA ARG A 80 -0.93 -5.26 4.89
C ARG A 80 0.19 -6.27 5.17
N TYR A 81 0.99 -6.62 4.17
CA TYR A 81 2.07 -7.59 4.34
C TYR A 81 3.24 -7.05 5.16
N VAL A 82 3.42 -5.73 5.22
CA VAL A 82 4.48 -5.08 5.99
C VAL A 82 4.33 -5.33 7.50
N PRO A 83 3.17 -5.03 8.14
CA PRO A 83 2.98 -5.32 9.55
C PRO A 83 2.90 -6.82 9.86
N MET A 84 2.70 -7.69 8.86
CA MET A 84 2.70 -9.15 9.06
C MET A 84 4.10 -9.77 9.20
N VAL A 85 5.18 -9.03 8.90
CA VAL A 85 6.55 -9.55 9.01
C VAL A 85 6.85 -9.96 10.46
N PRO A 86 7.31 -11.21 10.71
CA PRO A 86 7.64 -11.66 12.05
C PRO A 86 8.91 -10.97 12.54
N ARG A 87 9.00 -10.71 13.86
CA ARG A 87 10.18 -10.09 14.50
C ARG A 87 10.59 -8.80 13.78
N GLN A 88 9.61 -7.94 13.52
CA GLN A 88 9.78 -6.68 12.78
C GLN A 88 11.03 -5.91 13.24
N ASP A 89 11.82 -5.47 12.26
CA ASP A 89 12.88 -4.48 12.43
C ASP A 89 12.59 -3.32 11.48
N ILE A 90 11.68 -2.45 11.90
CA ILE A 90 11.20 -1.33 11.08
C ILE A 90 12.33 -0.39 10.65
N SER A 91 13.49 -0.41 11.32
CA SER A 91 14.64 0.39 10.93
C SER A 91 15.12 0.05 9.50
N LEU A 92 14.93 -1.19 9.05
CA LEU A 92 15.21 -1.60 7.67
C LEU A 92 14.42 -0.81 6.63
N LEU A 93 13.23 -0.31 6.99
CA LEU A 93 12.34 0.41 6.09
C LEU A 93 12.50 1.94 6.16
N VAL A 94 13.00 2.47 7.28
CA VAL A 94 12.95 3.92 7.57
C VAL A 94 14.26 4.54 8.05
N ASP A 95 15.21 3.76 8.58
CA ASP A 95 16.49 4.28 9.07
C ASP A 95 17.47 4.46 7.89
N PRO A 96 17.98 5.68 7.64
CA PRO A 96 18.99 5.96 6.63
C PRO A 96 20.19 5.00 6.66
N ALA A 97 20.65 4.59 7.85
CA ALA A 97 21.81 3.72 8.01
C ALA A 97 21.57 2.29 7.50
N ARG A 98 20.30 1.87 7.40
CA ARG A 98 19.90 0.51 7.00
C ARG A 98 19.48 0.40 5.54
N GLN A 99 19.31 1.52 4.84
CA GLN A 99 18.70 1.52 3.50
C GLN A 99 19.54 0.77 2.45
N ALA A 100 20.87 0.95 2.45
CA ALA A 100 21.73 0.22 1.52
C ALA A 100 21.63 -1.30 1.72
N GLU A 101 21.67 -1.76 2.97
CA GLU A 101 21.53 -3.18 3.34
C GLU A 101 20.18 -3.74 2.88
N MET A 102 19.08 -3.05 3.19
CA MET A 102 17.73 -3.48 2.83
C MET A 102 17.52 -3.53 1.31
N ILE A 103 18.00 -2.51 0.58
CA ILE A 103 17.91 -2.46 -0.88
C ILE A 103 18.71 -3.61 -1.51
N ASP A 104 19.93 -3.85 -1.04
CA ASP A 104 20.77 -4.95 -1.52
C ASP A 104 20.14 -6.32 -1.27
N ALA A 105 19.52 -6.52 -0.10
CA ALA A 105 18.78 -7.74 0.21
C ALA A 105 17.59 -7.94 -0.73
N PHE A 106 16.77 -6.90 -0.93
CA PHE A 106 15.65 -6.94 -1.87
C PHE A 106 16.09 -7.25 -3.31
N LEU A 107 17.17 -6.62 -3.78
CA LEU A 107 17.67 -6.84 -5.13
C LEU A 107 18.26 -8.24 -5.33
N ARG A 108 18.82 -8.87 -4.30
CA ARG A 108 19.28 -10.28 -4.36
C ARG A 108 18.13 -11.29 -4.40
N GLN A 109 16.98 -10.94 -3.85
CA GLN A 109 15.82 -11.82 -3.83
C GLN A 109 15.29 -12.07 -5.26
N ARG A 110 14.93 -13.32 -5.53
CA ARG A 110 14.32 -13.71 -6.80
C ARG A 110 12.87 -13.27 -6.82
N ALA A 111 12.50 -12.51 -7.85
CA ALA A 111 11.11 -12.13 -8.09
C ALA A 111 10.22 -13.38 -8.25
N HIS A 112 9.04 -13.32 -7.65
CA HIS A 112 7.97 -14.33 -7.75
C HIS A 112 6.63 -13.65 -7.92
N ASP A 113 5.61 -14.41 -8.31
CA ASP A 113 4.22 -13.98 -8.54
C ASP A 113 3.26 -14.36 -7.40
N LYS A 114 3.76 -15.04 -6.37
CA LYS A 114 2.97 -15.45 -5.19
C LYS A 114 2.42 -14.24 -4.42
N THR A 115 1.14 -14.31 -4.03
CA THR A 115 0.47 -13.41 -3.08
C THR A 115 0.34 -14.02 -1.69
N VAL A 116 0.42 -15.34 -1.56
CA VAL A 116 0.54 -16.03 -0.27
C VAL A 116 1.99 -16.00 0.17
N VAL A 117 2.21 -15.63 1.43
CA VAL A 117 3.54 -15.37 1.98
C VAL A 117 3.93 -16.45 2.98
N ASP A 118 5.08 -17.07 2.72
CA ASP A 118 5.79 -17.93 3.67
C ASP A 118 7.02 -17.17 4.17
N PHE A 119 6.93 -16.58 5.36
CA PHE A 119 8.05 -15.88 5.97
C PHE A 119 9.13 -16.84 6.46
N THR A 120 10.37 -16.43 6.30
CA THR A 120 11.60 -17.16 6.67
C THR A 120 11.94 -17.00 8.15
N GLY A 121 11.44 -15.92 8.80
CA GLY A 121 11.79 -15.55 10.18
C GLY A 121 12.98 -14.60 10.27
N THR A 122 13.53 -14.17 9.14
CA THR A 122 14.61 -13.18 9.04
C THR A 122 14.04 -11.87 8.50
N ALA A 123 13.97 -10.83 9.34
CA ALA A 123 13.25 -9.58 9.02
C ALA A 123 13.64 -8.95 7.66
N ILE A 124 14.94 -8.92 7.32
CA ILE A 124 15.41 -8.32 6.05
C ILE A 124 14.96 -9.10 4.81
N GLU A 125 14.91 -10.43 4.89
CA GLU A 125 14.39 -11.27 3.81
C GLU A 125 12.86 -11.17 3.76
N ASP A 126 12.22 -11.16 4.93
CA ASP A 126 10.77 -11.13 5.07
C ASP A 126 10.16 -9.81 4.61
N TYR A 127 10.81 -8.66 4.83
CA TYR A 127 10.38 -7.40 4.22
C TYR A 127 10.46 -7.44 2.70
N GLY A 128 11.49 -8.08 2.13
CA GLY A 128 11.57 -8.29 0.69
C GLY A 128 10.41 -9.13 0.16
N ILE A 129 10.08 -10.22 0.85
CA ILE A 129 8.90 -11.06 0.56
C ILE A 129 7.60 -10.26 0.67
N ALA A 130 7.44 -9.45 1.72
CA ALA A 130 6.26 -8.62 1.93
C ALA A 130 6.06 -7.59 0.81
N ILE A 131 7.12 -6.93 0.35
CA ILE A 131 7.09 -6.01 -0.79
C ILE A 131 6.62 -6.74 -2.05
N TYR A 132 7.20 -7.91 -2.36
CA TYR A 132 6.77 -8.71 -3.51
C TYR A 132 5.30 -9.11 -3.41
N ALA A 133 4.84 -9.56 -2.24
CA ALA A 133 3.46 -9.95 -2.02
C ALA A 133 2.48 -8.79 -2.19
N GLY A 134 2.81 -7.59 -1.70
CA GLY A 134 2.02 -6.38 -1.90
C GLY A 134 1.88 -6.00 -3.37
N LEU A 135 2.99 -6.00 -4.12
CA LEU A 135 2.95 -5.70 -5.56
C LEU A 135 2.19 -6.78 -6.36
N ASN A 136 2.34 -8.05 -5.99
CA ASN A 136 1.59 -9.15 -6.60
C ASN A 136 0.09 -9.06 -6.27
N TRP A 137 -0.27 -8.61 -5.06
CA TRP A 137 -1.65 -8.34 -4.69
C TRP A 137 -2.28 -7.28 -5.60
N LEU A 138 -1.54 -6.20 -5.89
CA LEU A 138 -2.00 -5.15 -6.80
C LEU A 138 -2.17 -5.67 -8.24
N ASN A 139 -1.25 -6.53 -8.73
CA ASN A 139 -1.43 -7.21 -10.01
C ASN A 139 -2.70 -8.08 -10.04
N HIS A 140 -2.97 -8.80 -8.95
CA HIS A 140 -4.20 -9.59 -8.79
C HIS A 140 -5.44 -8.69 -8.84
N CYS A 141 -5.45 -7.59 -8.09
CA CYS A 141 -6.54 -6.61 -8.10
C CYS A 141 -6.76 -5.98 -9.48
N GLY A 142 -5.68 -5.60 -10.19
CA GLY A 142 -5.77 -5.08 -11.56
C GLY A 142 -6.41 -6.08 -12.52
N ALA A 143 -6.06 -7.37 -12.42
CA ALA A 143 -6.67 -8.43 -13.21
C ALA A 143 -8.17 -8.63 -12.88
N LEU A 144 -8.56 -8.53 -11.62
CA LEU A 144 -9.95 -8.68 -11.19
C LEU A 144 -10.90 -7.62 -11.76
N VAL A 145 -10.40 -6.39 -11.96
CA VAL A 145 -11.20 -5.27 -12.48
C VAL A 145 -10.99 -5.01 -13.97
N GLY A 146 -10.15 -5.81 -14.65
CA GLY A 146 -9.85 -5.63 -16.07
C GLY A 146 -9.07 -4.35 -16.37
N ALA A 147 -8.19 -3.92 -15.45
CA ALA A 147 -7.32 -2.77 -15.69
C ALA A 147 -6.36 -3.03 -16.86
N ASP A 148 -5.92 -1.97 -17.56
CA ASP A 148 -5.04 -2.08 -18.72
C ASP A 148 -3.77 -2.88 -18.38
N PRO A 149 -3.56 -4.06 -18.99
CA PRO A 149 -2.41 -4.89 -18.70
C PRO A 149 -1.08 -4.17 -18.93
N GLN A 150 -1.01 -3.17 -19.80
CA GLN A 150 0.23 -2.41 -20.03
C GLN A 150 0.67 -1.63 -18.77
N LYS A 151 -0.28 -1.18 -17.94
CA LYS A 151 -0.01 -0.47 -16.68
C LYS A 151 0.57 -1.38 -15.60
N PHE A 152 0.28 -2.68 -15.67
CA PHE A 152 0.71 -3.68 -14.68
C PHE A 152 1.80 -4.62 -15.24
N SER A 153 2.03 -4.58 -16.56
CA SER A 153 3.03 -5.41 -17.22
C SER A 153 4.43 -5.00 -16.74
N GLY A 154 5.09 -5.93 -16.04
CA GLY A 154 6.43 -5.68 -15.54
C GLY A 154 6.51 -4.78 -14.30
N THR A 155 5.43 -4.59 -13.53
CA THR A 155 5.44 -3.85 -12.24
C THR A 155 6.65 -4.21 -11.38
N LEU A 156 6.89 -5.50 -11.14
CA LEU A 156 8.05 -5.94 -10.35
C LEU A 156 9.40 -5.55 -10.98
N ARG A 157 9.49 -5.57 -12.31
CA ARG A 157 10.70 -5.17 -13.04
C ARG A 157 10.92 -3.66 -12.91
N SER A 158 9.86 -2.87 -13.03
CA SER A 158 9.88 -1.42 -12.86
C SER A 158 10.28 -1.05 -11.44
N PHE A 159 9.66 -1.66 -10.43
CA PHE A 159 10.00 -1.40 -9.03
C PHE A 159 11.46 -1.79 -8.70
N ARG A 160 11.96 -2.90 -9.24
CA ARG A 160 13.40 -3.24 -9.12
C ARG A 160 14.32 -2.18 -9.73
N ARG A 161 13.93 -1.54 -10.83
CA ARG A 161 14.70 -0.41 -11.40
C ARG A 161 14.68 0.80 -10.47
N VAL A 162 13.53 1.10 -9.86
CA VAL A 162 13.42 2.16 -8.84
C VAL A 162 14.37 1.86 -7.67
N MET A 163 14.41 0.62 -7.20
CA MET A 163 15.32 0.20 -6.13
C MET A 163 16.80 0.34 -6.52
N VAL A 164 17.18 0.09 -7.78
CA VAL A 164 18.54 0.34 -8.28
C VAL A 164 18.87 1.84 -8.27
N VAL A 165 17.94 2.71 -8.67
CA VAL A 165 18.14 4.16 -8.61
C VAL A 165 18.28 4.63 -7.16
N ALA A 166 17.48 4.08 -6.25
CA ALA A 166 17.60 4.35 -4.82
C ALA A 166 18.96 3.89 -4.27
N GLN A 167 19.44 2.70 -4.66
CA GLN A 167 20.77 2.21 -4.30
C GLN A 167 21.87 3.21 -4.71
N GLN A 168 21.79 3.75 -5.93
CA GLN A 168 22.72 4.76 -6.42
C GLN A 168 22.64 6.07 -5.62
N TRP A 169 21.43 6.49 -5.24
CA TRP A 169 21.23 7.67 -4.40
C TRP A 169 21.89 7.52 -3.02
N TRP A 170 21.78 6.34 -2.41
CA TRP A 170 22.38 6.01 -1.12
C TRP A 170 23.90 5.86 -1.17
N ALA A 171 24.46 5.54 -2.34
CA ALA A 171 25.90 5.44 -2.55
C ALA A 171 26.61 6.81 -2.64
N ILE A 172 25.87 7.91 -2.79
CA ILE A 172 26.45 9.27 -2.85
C ILE A 172 26.75 9.76 -1.43
N ASP A 173 27.99 10.20 -1.20
CA ASP A 173 28.46 10.76 0.08
C ASP A 173 27.47 11.78 0.68
N GLY A 174 27.21 11.66 1.98
CA GLY A 174 26.24 12.52 2.68
C GLY A 174 24.77 12.16 2.44
N ALA A 175 24.44 10.98 1.92
CA ALA A 175 23.06 10.53 1.71
C ALA A 175 22.19 10.60 2.97
N ALA A 176 22.71 10.19 4.13
CA ALA A 176 21.97 10.26 5.39
C ALA A 176 21.62 11.70 5.80
N GLU A 177 22.54 12.65 5.58
CA GLU A 177 22.31 14.08 5.84
C GLU A 177 21.22 14.64 4.92
N ARG A 178 21.31 14.37 3.61
CA ARG A 178 20.27 14.76 2.65
C ARG A 178 18.92 14.16 2.99
N CYS A 179 18.90 12.88 3.40
CA CYS A 179 17.68 12.20 3.81
C CYS A 179 17.01 12.94 4.98
N ARG A 180 17.78 13.33 5.99
CA ARG A 180 17.25 14.05 7.14
C ARG A 180 16.70 15.43 6.75
N GLN A 181 17.43 16.17 5.91
CA GLN A 181 16.99 17.48 5.41
C GLN A 181 15.65 17.36 4.65
N LEU A 182 15.50 16.32 3.83
CA LEU A 182 14.24 16.03 3.14
C LEU A 182 13.11 15.73 4.13
N LEU A 183 13.35 14.89 5.15
CA LEU A 183 12.36 14.59 6.18
C LEU A 183 11.95 15.84 6.99
N GLU A 184 12.91 16.70 7.34
CA GLU A 184 12.65 17.98 8.01
C GLU A 184 11.81 18.93 7.15
N ALA A 185 12.00 18.90 5.83
CA ALA A 185 11.19 19.62 4.86
C ALA A 185 9.83 18.94 4.56
N ARG A 186 9.51 17.82 5.22
CA ARG A 186 8.33 16.97 4.96
C ARG A 186 8.28 16.40 3.53
N GLU A 187 9.44 16.27 2.91
CA GLU A 187 9.60 15.59 1.63
C GLU A 187 9.83 14.09 1.83
N ARG A 188 9.66 13.30 0.76
CA ARG A 188 9.79 11.84 0.78
C ARG A 188 11.15 11.41 0.19
N PRO A 189 12.20 11.20 1.00
CA PRO A 189 13.47 10.62 0.54
C PRO A 189 13.27 9.17 0.05
N PRO A 190 14.25 8.58 -0.67
CA PRO A 190 14.17 7.21 -1.19
C PRO A 190 14.40 6.15 -0.10
N LEU A 191 13.63 6.22 0.98
CA LEU A 191 13.48 5.16 1.97
C LEU A 191 12.65 4.04 1.35
N VAL A 192 13.01 2.78 1.64
CA VAL A 192 12.29 1.60 1.09
C VAL A 192 10.79 1.69 1.38
N PHE A 193 10.40 2.17 2.57
CA PHE A 193 9.00 2.43 2.89
C PHE A 193 8.32 3.38 1.90
N PHE A 194 8.91 4.56 1.65
CA PHE A 194 8.31 5.55 0.76
C PHE A 194 8.29 5.11 -0.70
N LEU A 195 9.31 4.38 -1.16
CA LEU A 195 9.33 3.81 -2.49
C LEU A 195 8.18 2.81 -2.66
N MET A 196 7.99 1.90 -1.69
CA MET A 196 6.88 0.96 -1.69
C MET A 196 5.53 1.69 -1.62
N TRP A 197 5.39 2.66 -0.72
CA TRP A 197 4.16 3.45 -0.57
C TRP A 197 3.76 4.14 -1.87
N ALA A 198 4.72 4.81 -2.54
CA ALA A 198 4.48 5.50 -3.80
C ALA A 198 4.06 4.52 -4.91
N GLU A 199 4.75 3.38 -5.04
CA GLU A 199 4.42 2.37 -6.05
C GLU A 199 3.02 1.77 -5.80
N CYS A 200 2.72 1.41 -4.55
CA CYS A 200 1.39 0.91 -4.18
C CYS A 200 0.30 1.95 -4.42
N THR A 201 0.57 3.22 -4.12
CA THR A 201 -0.37 4.33 -4.38
C THR A 201 -0.63 4.47 -5.88
N ASN A 202 0.41 4.50 -6.71
CA ASN A 202 0.26 4.64 -8.16
C ASN A 202 -0.51 3.49 -8.81
N LEU A 203 -0.21 2.25 -8.43
CA LEU A 203 -0.92 1.07 -8.95
C LEU A 203 -2.36 1.02 -8.47
N ALA A 204 -2.61 1.32 -7.20
CA ALA A 204 -3.96 1.37 -6.64
C ALA A 204 -4.83 2.43 -7.31
N ARG A 205 -4.23 3.56 -7.77
CA ARG A 205 -4.93 4.57 -8.57
C ARG A 205 -5.47 4.01 -9.87
N GLU A 206 -4.61 3.34 -10.64
CA GLU A 206 -4.99 2.74 -11.91
C GLU A 206 -6.06 1.64 -11.72
N ILE A 207 -5.98 0.89 -10.61
CA ILE A 207 -7.00 -0.09 -10.22
C ILE A 207 -8.33 0.60 -9.91
N ALA A 208 -8.32 1.69 -9.14
CA ALA A 208 -9.53 2.43 -8.78
C ALA A 208 -10.21 3.07 -10.01
N ILE A 209 -9.42 3.63 -10.93
CA ILE A 209 -9.91 4.13 -12.22
C ILE A 209 -10.59 3.01 -13.01
N ALA A 210 -9.96 1.83 -13.09
CA ALA A 210 -10.55 0.68 -13.78
C ALA A 210 -11.81 0.15 -13.08
N ALA A 211 -11.81 0.09 -11.75
CA ALA A 211 -12.94 -0.38 -10.93
C ALA A 211 -14.18 0.52 -11.08
N ALA A 212 -13.99 1.83 -11.22
CA ALA A 212 -15.08 2.76 -11.46
C ALA A 212 -15.74 2.57 -12.84
N GLY A 213 -15.00 2.00 -13.80
CA GLY A 213 -15.52 1.61 -15.10
C GLY A 213 -16.18 2.77 -15.87
N PRO A 214 -17.27 2.52 -16.62
CA PRO A 214 -17.93 3.56 -17.43
C PRO A 214 -18.65 4.63 -16.61
N ASN A 215 -18.73 4.48 -15.28
CA ASN A 215 -19.38 5.44 -14.40
C ASN A 215 -18.45 6.61 -14.02
N ALA A 216 -17.14 6.50 -14.25
CA ALA A 216 -16.20 7.59 -14.01
C ALA A 216 -16.22 8.58 -15.18
N THR A 217 -16.42 9.86 -14.87
CA THR A 217 -16.29 10.93 -15.88
C THR A 217 -14.84 11.13 -16.27
N GLU A 218 -14.58 11.59 -17.50
CA GLU A 218 -13.23 11.90 -17.98
C GLU A 218 -12.53 12.95 -17.09
N ASP A 219 -13.30 13.90 -16.55
CA ASP A 219 -12.83 14.87 -15.55
C ASP A 219 -12.35 14.18 -14.27
N THR A 220 -13.14 13.24 -13.73
CA THR A 220 -12.77 12.49 -12.52
C THR A 220 -11.49 11.70 -12.75
N ILE A 221 -11.38 11.00 -13.88
CA ILE A 221 -10.17 10.23 -14.23
C ILE A 221 -8.95 11.16 -14.37
N SER A 222 -9.12 12.33 -14.97
CA SER A 222 -8.05 13.31 -15.15
C SER A 222 -7.57 13.87 -13.81
N ARG A 223 -8.51 14.23 -12.91
CA ARG A 223 -8.19 14.66 -11.54
C ARG A 223 -7.46 13.57 -10.76
N MET A 224 -7.91 12.32 -10.85
CA MET A 224 -7.22 11.20 -10.21
C MET A 224 -5.79 11.05 -10.70
N ARG A 225 -5.57 11.06 -12.02
CA ARG A 225 -4.22 10.90 -12.60
C ARG A 225 -3.28 12.06 -12.26
N ALA A 226 -3.83 13.25 -12.01
CA ALA A 226 -3.07 14.39 -11.53
C ALA A 226 -2.76 14.34 -10.03
N ALA A 227 -3.60 13.67 -9.24
CA ALA A 227 -3.42 13.53 -7.80
C ALA A 227 -2.28 12.57 -7.44
N GLU A 228 -1.45 12.92 -6.46
CA GLU A 228 -0.37 12.07 -5.95
C GLU A 228 -0.83 11.12 -4.83
N ASP A 229 -1.91 11.48 -4.13
CA ASP A 229 -2.50 10.71 -3.02
C ASP A 229 -4.04 10.80 -3.03
N PRO A 230 -4.78 9.77 -2.57
CA PRO A 230 -6.24 9.85 -2.39
C PRO A 230 -6.74 11.09 -1.64
N ASP A 231 -5.95 11.59 -0.68
CA ASP A 231 -6.29 12.77 0.14
C ASP A 231 -6.46 14.06 -0.67
N GLU A 232 -5.90 14.13 -1.88
CA GLU A 232 -6.02 15.30 -2.76
C GLU A 232 -7.36 15.36 -3.52
N LEU A 233 -8.18 14.31 -3.41
CA LEU A 233 -9.50 14.22 -4.06
C LEU A 233 -10.67 14.63 -3.15
N THR A 234 -10.41 14.85 -1.85
CA THR A 234 -11.44 15.22 -0.85
C THR A 234 -11.66 16.72 -0.70
#